data_AF-U6RNW5-F1
#
_entry.id   AF-U6RNW5-F1
#
_cell.length_a   1.000
_cell.length_b   1.000
_cell.length_c   1.000
_cell.angle_alpha   90.00
_cell.angle_beta   90.00
_cell.angle_gamma   90.00
#
_symmetry.space_group_name_H-M   'P 1'
#
loop_
_entity.id
_entity.type
_entity.pdbx_description
1 polymer ?
#
loop_
_entity_poly.entity_id
_entity_poly.type
_entity_poly.pdbx_seq_one_letter_code
_entity_poly.pdbx_strand_id
1 'polypeptide(L)'
;MNISKLLKDADDAYINYRHRCEALAKEAQKYIEWDDRVSCEHFPADGLCILATIPDDCNIGGMPECVCPAEVFFSSVKSKKMISPQEFKAISI
;
A
#
# COMPACT_ATOMS: atom_id res chain seq x y z
N MET A 1 -30.06 9.97 -17.52
CA MET A 1 -28.74 9.63 -16.96
C MET A 1 -27.71 9.74 -18.09
N ASN A 2 -26.66 10.54 -17.92
CA ASN A 2 -25.64 10.72 -18.95
C ASN A 2 -24.47 9.74 -18.70
N ILE A 3 -24.45 8.63 -19.45
CA ILE A 3 -23.45 7.57 -19.28
C ILE A 3 -22.03 8.09 -19.52
N SER A 4 -21.81 8.92 -20.54
CA SER A 4 -20.49 9.48 -20.85
C SER A 4 -19.94 10.33 -19.70
N LYS A 5 -20.80 11.09 -19.02
CA LYS A 5 -20.41 11.84 -17.82
C LYS A 5 -20.03 10.89 -16.68
N LEU A 6 -20.83 9.86 -16.42
CA LEU A 6 -20.53 8.88 -15.36
C LEU A 6 -19.20 8.15 -15.59
N LEU A 7 -18.90 7.77 -16.83
CA LEU A 7 -17.62 7.15 -17.19
C LEU A 7 -16.45 8.09 -16.93
N LYS A 8 -16.59 9.38 -17.31
CA LYS A 8 -15.55 10.38 -17.07
C LYS A 8 -15.33 10.62 -15.57
N ASP A 9 -16.41 10.80 -14.81
CA ASP A 9 -16.31 11.05 -13.37
C ASP A 9 -15.65 9.86 -12.64
N ALA A 10 -15.92 8.62 -13.08
CA ALA A 10 -15.27 7.43 -12.55
C ALA A 10 -13.77 7.35 -12.90
N ASP A 11 -13.38 7.70 -14.12
CA ASP A 11 -11.99 7.72 -14.56
C ASP A 11 -11.18 8.81 -13.81
N ASP A 12 -11.73 10.02 -13.71
CA ASP A 12 -11.12 11.12 -12.95
C ASP A 12 -10.93 10.75 -11.46
N ALA A 13 -11.91 10.07 -10.86
CA ALA A 13 -11.81 9.58 -9.48
C ALA A 13 -10.70 8.53 -9.32
N TYR A 14 -10.58 7.60 -10.27
CA TYR A 14 -9.52 6.60 -10.27
C TYR A 14 -8.13 7.24 -10.42
N ILE A 15 -7.95 8.19 -11.35
CA ILE A 15 -6.67 8.91 -11.53
C ILE A 15 -6.28 9.65 -10.24
N ASN A 16 -7.22 10.35 -9.62
CA ASN A 16 -6.98 11.04 -8.35
C ASN A 16 -6.60 10.06 -7.22
N TYR A 17 -7.27 8.90 -7.15
CA TYR A 17 -6.89 7.82 -6.24
C TYR A 17 -5.44 7.36 -6.50
N ARG A 18 -5.07 7.07 -7.74
CA ARG A 18 -3.71 6.60 -8.10
C ARG A 18 -2.64 7.60 -7.70
N HIS A 19 -2.83 8.89 -7.97
CA HIS A 19 -1.89 9.94 -7.54
C HIS A 19 -1.74 10.00 -6.02
N ARG A 20 -2.83 9.86 -5.26
CA ARG A 20 -2.79 9.85 -3.79
C ARG A 20 -2.10 8.60 -3.26
N CYS A 21 -2.39 7.43 -3.83
CA CYS A 21 -1.74 6.19 -3.43
C CYS A 21 -0.23 6.24 -3.70
N GLU A 22 0.19 6.78 -4.86
CA GLU A 22 1.61 6.96 -5.17
C GLU A 22 2.33 7.87 -4.15
N ALA A 23 1.67 8.95 -3.71
CA ALA A 23 2.22 9.81 -2.67
C ALA A 23 2.37 9.08 -1.32
N LEU A 24 1.38 8.25 -0.95
CA LEU A 24 1.46 7.41 0.25
C LEU A 24 2.57 6.37 0.16
N ALA A 25 2.70 5.69 -0.99
CA ALA A 25 3.76 4.72 -1.23
C ALA A 25 5.16 5.37 -1.13
N LYS A 26 5.35 6.54 -1.74
CA LYS A 26 6.59 7.34 -1.61
C LYS A 26 6.90 7.73 -0.17
N GLU A 27 5.87 8.04 0.62
CA GLU A 27 6.06 8.33 2.04
C GLU A 27 6.43 7.07 2.82
N ALA A 28 5.74 5.96 2.57
CA ALA A 28 6.01 4.67 3.22
C ALA A 28 7.42 4.13 2.90
N GLN A 29 7.89 4.33 1.67
CA GLN A 29 9.23 3.96 1.22
C GLN A 29 10.35 4.56 2.10
N LYS A 30 10.12 5.70 2.76
CA LYS A 30 11.10 6.32 3.67
C LYS A 30 11.38 5.49 4.92
N TYR A 31 10.50 4.55 5.27
CA TYR A 31 10.59 3.72 6.46
C TYR A 31 10.92 2.25 6.14
N ILE A 32 10.95 1.89 4.86
CA ILE A 32 11.19 0.53 4.35
C ILE A 32 12.45 0.56 3.49
N GLU A 33 13.53 -0.07 3.98
CA GLU A 33 14.83 -0.08 3.29
C GLU A 33 15.10 -1.38 2.49
N TRP A 34 14.33 -2.44 2.76
CA TRP A 34 14.57 -3.78 2.18
C TRP A 34 13.79 -4.05 0.90
N ASP A 35 12.83 -3.19 0.55
CA ASP A 35 12.05 -3.30 -0.68
C ASP A 35 12.01 -1.94 -1.37
N ASP A 36 12.44 -1.89 -2.63
CA ASP A 36 12.44 -0.70 -3.48
C ASP A 36 11.16 -0.53 -4.30
N ARG A 37 10.20 -1.46 -4.14
CA ARG A 37 8.92 -1.51 -4.86
C ARG A 37 7.72 -1.33 -3.94
N VAL A 38 7.88 -0.57 -2.86
CA VAL A 38 6.76 -0.23 -1.96
C VAL A 38 5.64 0.43 -2.77
N SER A 39 4.44 -0.13 -2.67
CA SER A 39 3.28 0.36 -3.42
C SER A 39 2.07 0.55 -2.50
N CYS A 40 0.99 1.08 -3.06
CA CYS A 40 -0.24 1.36 -2.35
C CYS A 40 -1.42 0.91 -3.20
N GLU A 41 -2.35 0.18 -2.60
CA GLU A 41 -3.59 -0.24 -3.25
C GLU A 41 -4.78 -0.22 -2.27
N HIS A 42 -6.00 -0.06 -2.80
CA HIS A 42 -7.24 -0.12 -2.04
C HIS A 42 -7.85 -1.53 -2.11
N PHE A 43 -8.04 -2.16 -0.96
CA PHE A 43 -8.74 -3.44 -0.82
C PHE A 43 -10.17 -3.20 -0.29
N PRO A 44 -11.21 -3.83 -0.86
CA PRO A 44 -12.61 -3.56 -0.49
C PRO A 44 -12.95 -3.72 1.00
N ALA A 45 -12.27 -4.60 1.74
CA ALA A 45 -12.50 -4.82 3.16
C ALA A 45 -11.56 -3.99 4.06
N ASP A 46 -10.34 -3.73 3.60
CA ASP A 46 -9.24 -3.23 4.43
C ASP A 46 -8.93 -1.74 4.17
N GLY A 47 -9.49 -1.17 3.11
CA GLY A 47 -9.24 0.21 2.70
C GLY A 47 -7.89 0.36 2.01
N LEU A 48 -7.22 1.50 2.23
CA LEU A 48 -5.90 1.77 1.66
C LEU A 48 -4.84 0.94 2.39
N CYS A 49 -4.03 0.21 1.64
CA CYS A 49 -2.94 -0.61 2.14
C CYS A 49 -1.62 -0.23 1.49
N ILE A 50 -0.53 -0.40 2.24
CA ILE A 50 0.85 -0.39 1.77
C ILE A 50 1.26 -1.83 1.48
N LEU A 51 1.88 -2.05 0.33
CA LEU A 51 2.37 -3.35 -0.10
C LEU A 51 3.90 -3.30 -0.13
N ALA A 52 4.52 -4.33 0.43
CA ALA A 52 5.96 -4.52 0.35
C ALA A 52 6.30 -6.01 0.29
N THR A 53 7.32 -6.35 -0.50
CA THR A 53 7.88 -7.70 -0.60
C THR A 53 8.83 -7.94 0.58
N ILE A 54 8.59 -9.03 1.31
CA ILE A 54 9.47 -9.44 2.41
C ILE A 54 10.52 -10.42 1.86
N PRO A 55 11.83 -10.12 1.98
CA PRO A 55 12.88 -11.07 1.65
C PRO A 55 12.72 -12.35 2.47
N ASP A 56 12.90 -13.51 1.83
CA ASP A 56 12.86 -14.86 2.43
C ASP A 56 11.47 -15.44 2.76
N ASP A 57 10.38 -14.70 2.54
CA ASP A 57 9.00 -15.24 2.64
C ASP A 57 8.50 -15.69 1.25
N CYS A 58 9.23 -16.64 0.65
CA CYS A 58 8.87 -17.25 -0.64
C CYS A 58 7.62 -18.13 -0.52
N ASN A 59 6.44 -17.54 -0.29
CA ASN A 59 5.20 -18.25 -0.52
C ASN A 59 4.97 -18.38 -2.04
N ILE A 60 5.24 -19.59 -2.52
CA ILE A 60 4.93 -20.08 -3.86
C ILE A 60 3.40 -20.08 -3.99
N GLY A 61 2.80 -18.94 -4.34
CA GLY A 61 1.35 -18.81 -4.31
C GLY A 61 0.76 -17.44 -4.64
N GLY A 62 1.28 -16.73 -5.65
CA GLY A 62 0.49 -15.74 -6.40
C GLY A 62 0.69 -14.25 -6.10
N MET A 63 1.11 -13.85 -4.89
CA MET A 63 1.51 -12.46 -4.59
C MET A 63 2.65 -12.46 -3.55
N PRO A 64 3.86 -11.97 -3.90
CA PRO A 64 5.01 -11.97 -2.98
C PRO A 64 4.97 -10.82 -1.95
N GLU A 65 3.99 -9.92 -2.07
CA GLU A 65 3.87 -8.72 -1.25
C GLU A 65 3.00 -9.00 -0.02
N CYS A 66 3.47 -8.58 1.15
CA CYS A 66 2.64 -8.45 2.35
C CYS A 66 1.79 -7.18 2.24
N VAL A 67 0.53 -7.28 2.66
CA VAL A 67 -0.45 -6.18 2.59
C VAL A 67 -0.67 -5.63 3.99
N CYS A 68 -0.37 -4.35 4.22
CA CYS A 68 -0.55 -3.71 5.51
C CYS A 68 -1.51 -2.51 5.39
N PRO A 69 -2.62 -2.44 6.16
CA PRO A 69 -3.46 -1.26 6.19
C PRO A 69 -2.66 0.02 6.48
N ALA A 70 -2.82 1.05 5.66
CA ALA A 70 -1.98 2.24 5.69
C ALA A 70 -2.04 2.98 7.04
N GLU A 71 -3.22 3.03 7.67
CA GLU A 71 -3.38 3.62 9.01
C GLU A 71 -2.56 2.86 10.08
N VAL A 72 -2.58 1.54 10.02
CA VAL A 72 -1.79 0.67 10.93
C VAL A 72 -0.30 0.85 10.66
N PHE A 73 0.11 0.90 9.39
CA PHE A 73 1.49 1.16 9.02
C PHE A 73 1.99 2.50 9.57
N PHE A 74 1.32 3.62 9.22
CA PHE A 74 1.76 4.96 9.60
C PHE A 74 1.69 5.21 11.11
N SER A 75 0.74 4.61 11.82
CA SER A 75 0.71 4.65 13.29
C SER A 75 1.89 3.89 13.91
N SER A 76 2.28 2.75 13.32
CA SER A 76 3.40 1.92 13.79
C SER A 76 4.77 2.57 13.57
N VAL A 77 4.96 3.28 12.44
CA VAL A 77 6.26 3.92 12.12
C VAL A 77 6.40 5.34 12.68
N LYS A 78 5.33 5.96 13.19
CA LYS A 78 5.36 7.34 13.72
C LYS A 78 6.41 7.58 14.80
N SER A 79 6.72 6.56 15.61
CA SER A 79 7.71 6.62 16.68
C SER A 79 9.05 5.97 16.32
N LYS A 80 9.22 5.50 15.07
CA LYS A 80 10.37 4.73 14.61
C LYS A 80 11.08 5.41 13.45
N LYS A 81 12.37 5.12 13.28
CA LYS A 81 13.16 5.60 12.15
C LYS A 81 12.97 4.73 10.90
N MET A 82 12.92 3.42 11.10
CA MET A 82 12.70 2.38 10.09
C MET A 82 11.87 1.28 10.76
N ILE A 83 11.04 0.58 9.99
CA ILE A 83 10.42 -0.69 10.39
C ILE A 83 11.35 -1.85 10.02
N SER A 84 11.19 -3.07 10.52
CA SER A 84 11.91 -4.24 9.99
C SER A 84 10.98 -5.12 9.14
N PRO A 85 11.49 -6.04 8.30
CA PRO A 85 10.64 -6.95 7.55
C PRO A 85 9.70 -7.76 8.46
N GLN A 86 10.19 -8.27 9.59
CA GLN A 86 9.33 -9.03 10.52
C GLN A 86 8.29 -8.17 11.21
N GLU A 87 8.62 -6.92 11.55
CA GLU A 87 7.67 -5.99 12.14
C GLU A 87 6.55 -5.63 11.14
N PHE A 88 6.91 -5.39 9.87
CA PHE A 88 5.94 -5.14 8.80
C PHE A 88 5.03 -6.35 8.59
N LYS A 89 5.60 -7.57 8.57
CA LYS A 89 4.81 -8.82 8.50
C LYS A 89 3.80 -8.94 9.63
N ALA A 90 4.21 -8.62 10.87
CA ALA A 90 3.37 -8.77 12.05
C ALA A 90 2.13 -7.86 12.06
N ILE A 91 2.18 -6.75 11.31
CA ILE A 91 1.08 -5.78 11.17
C ILE A 91 0.36 -5.89 9.81
N SER A 92 0.77 -6.85 8.98
CA SER A 92 0.14 -7.14 7.68
C SER A 92 -0.98 -8.18 7.84
N ILE A 93 -1.90 -8.23 6.88
CA ILE A 93 -3.03 -9.17 6.80
C ILE A 93 -2.73 -10.37 5.91
#